data_AF-A0ABD7M8S7-F1
#
_entry.id   AF-A0ABD7M8S7-F1
#
_cell.length_a   1.000
_cell.length_b   1.000
_cell.length_c   1.000
_cell.angle_alpha   90.00
_cell.angle_beta   90.00
_cell.angle_gamma   90.00
#
_symmetry.space_group_name_H-M   'P 1'
#
loop_
_entity.id
_entity.type
_entity.pdbx_description
1 polymer ?
#
loop_
_entity_poly.entity_id
_entity_poly.type
_entity_poly.pdbx_seq_one_letter_code
_entity_poly.pdbx_strand_id
1 'polypeptide(L)'
;MTMIDEKNPGEPSGQDLVEQLKASGQLDALFAQIDAGGVELTGDGGFVPALVKAALERGLQAELTSHLGYEKGSSEALKHANSRNGTTPKT
;
A
#
# COMPACT_ATOMS: atom_id res chain seq x y z
N MET A 1 35.48 0.10 -14.11
CA MET A 1 34.65 -1.07 -13.74
C MET A 1 33.27 -0.52 -13.46
N THR A 2 32.41 -0.44 -14.48
CA THR A 2 31.06 0.12 -14.36
C THR A 2 30.16 -0.94 -13.75
N MET A 3 29.62 -0.67 -12.56
CA MET A 3 28.61 -1.50 -11.92
C MET A 3 27.35 -1.39 -12.77
N ILE A 4 27.05 -2.44 -13.52
CA ILE A 4 25.73 -2.67 -14.09
C ILE A 4 24.82 -3.06 -12.93
N ASP A 5 23.84 -2.20 -12.65
CA ASP A 5 22.73 -2.50 -11.77
C ASP A 5 21.95 -3.65 -12.43
N GLU A 6 22.10 -4.87 -11.90
CA GLU A 6 21.37 -6.05 -12.35
C GLU A 6 19.88 -5.88 -12.00
N LYS A 7 19.16 -5.18 -12.87
CA LYS A 7 17.69 -5.20 -12.89
C LYS A 7 17.26 -6.66 -13.03
N ASN A 8 16.74 -7.26 -11.95
CA ASN A 8 16.19 -8.61 -11.93
C ASN A 8 15.13 -8.74 -13.05
N PRO A 9 15.35 -9.54 -14.11
CA PRO A 9 14.62 -9.43 -15.37
C PRO A 9 13.21 -10.06 -15.37
N GLY A 10 12.50 -10.07 -14.24
CA GLY A 10 11.19 -10.73 -14.12
C GLY A 10 10.11 -9.99 -13.33
N GLU A 11 10.45 -8.91 -12.61
CA GLU A 11 9.45 -8.17 -11.82
C GLU A 11 8.94 -6.95 -12.58
N PRO A 12 7.62 -6.74 -12.65
CA PRO A 12 7.05 -5.54 -13.26
C PRO A 12 7.55 -4.32 -12.48
N SER A 13 8.09 -3.36 -13.20
CA SER A 13 8.45 -2.07 -12.62
C SER A 13 7.22 -1.30 -12.17
N GLY A 14 7.40 -0.27 -11.34
CA GLY A 14 6.30 0.61 -10.95
C GLY A 14 5.60 1.26 -12.16
N GLN A 15 6.34 1.54 -13.24
CA GLN A 15 5.76 2.07 -14.47
C GLN A 15 4.85 1.03 -15.14
N ASP A 16 5.27 -0.24 -15.19
CA ASP A 16 4.48 -1.33 -15.78
C ASP A 16 3.15 -1.52 -15.03
N LEU A 17 3.15 -1.38 -13.70
CA LEU A 17 1.93 -1.43 -12.90
C LEU A 17 1.01 -0.23 -13.15
N VAL A 18 1.57 0.98 -13.29
CA VAL A 18 0.80 2.18 -13.66
C VAL A 18 0.18 2.00 -15.04
N GLU A 19 0.91 1.46 -16.01
CA GLU A 19 0.39 1.17 -17.34
C GLU A 19 -0.76 0.15 -17.30
N GLN A 20 -0.64 -0.91 -16.49
CA GLN A 20 -1.73 -1.87 -16.28
C GLN A 20 -2.97 -1.21 -15.68
N LEU A 21 -2.80 -0.34 -14.68
CA LEU A 21 -3.90 0.40 -14.07
C LEU A 21 -4.54 1.39 -15.06
N LYS A 22 -3.75 2.05 -15.91
CA LYS A 22 -4.27 2.88 -17.02
C LYS A 22 -5.06 2.02 -18.00
N ALA A 23 -4.50 0.91 -18.45
CA ALA A 23 -5.13 -0.01 -19.40
C ALA A 23 -6.45 -0.60 -18.87
N SER A 24 -6.56 -0.79 -17.55
CA SER A 24 -7.79 -1.22 -16.89
C SER A 24 -8.88 -0.13 -16.79
N GLY A 25 -8.56 1.12 -17.12
CA GLY A 25 -9.46 2.27 -17.00
C GLY A 25 -9.67 2.78 -15.56
N GLN A 26 -9.08 2.12 -14.56
CA GLN A 26 -9.22 2.50 -13.15
C GLN A 26 -8.64 3.89 -12.86
N LEU A 27 -7.53 4.25 -13.51
CA LEU A 27 -6.92 5.56 -13.34
C LEU A 27 -7.75 6.68 -13.99
N ASP A 28 -8.48 6.40 -15.06
CA ASP A 28 -9.33 7.42 -15.71
C ASP A 28 -10.48 7.84 -14.80
N ALA A 29 -11.15 6.88 -14.15
CA ALA A 29 -12.22 7.15 -13.18
C ALA A 29 -11.70 7.89 -11.95
N LEU A 30 -10.45 7.65 -11.57
CA LEU A 30 -9.78 8.36 -10.48
C LEU A 30 -9.46 9.80 -10.89
N PHE A 31 -8.85 10.02 -12.05
CA PHE A 31 -8.52 11.37 -12.53
C PHE A 31 -9.77 12.21 -12.78
N ALA A 32 -10.86 11.61 -13.26
CA ALA A 32 -12.13 12.31 -13.40
C ALA A 32 -12.66 12.89 -12.07
N GLN A 33 -12.46 12.21 -10.94
CA GLN A 33 -12.82 12.74 -9.62
C GLN A 33 -11.92 13.88 -9.17
N ILE A 34 -10.63 13.82 -9.51
CA ILE A 34 -9.67 14.88 -9.21
C ILE A 34 -9.97 16.12 -10.05
N ASP A 35 -10.22 15.96 -11.35
CA ASP A 35 -10.55 17.04 -12.28
C ASP A 35 -11.90 17.70 -11.93
N ALA A 36 -12.85 16.92 -11.42
CA ALA A 36 -14.12 17.42 -10.90
C ALA A 36 -13.98 18.18 -9.56
N GLY A 37 -12.78 18.21 -8.96
CA GLY A 37 -12.51 18.86 -7.67
C GLY A 37 -13.04 18.08 -6.47
N GLY A 38 -13.39 16.81 -6.62
CA GLY A 38 -13.87 15.96 -5.53
C GLY A 38 -12.77 15.55 -4.55
N VAL A 39 -11.53 15.46 -5.03
CA VAL A 39 -10.33 15.12 -4.24
C VAL A 39 -9.13 15.87 -4.82
N GLU A 40 -8.32 16.49 -3.96
CA GLU A 40 -7.05 17.08 -4.40
C GLU A 40 -6.01 16.00 -4.70
N LEU A 41 -5.18 16.20 -5.73
CA LEU A 41 -4.11 15.24 -6.05
C LEU A 41 -3.04 15.21 -4.94
N THR A 42 -2.71 16.37 -4.38
CA THR A 42 -1.69 16.59 -3.35
C THR A 42 -2.31 17.36 -2.18
N GLY A 43 -1.50 17.74 -1.17
CA GLY A 43 -2.00 18.45 0.02
C GLY A 43 -2.56 17.52 1.09
N ASP A 44 -2.90 18.09 2.24
CA ASP A 44 -3.45 17.34 3.37
C ASP A 44 -4.80 16.73 2.99
N GLY A 45 -4.91 15.41 3.11
CA GLY A 45 -6.09 14.67 2.66
C GLY A 45 -6.16 14.44 1.15
N GLY A 46 -5.14 14.85 0.40
CA GLY A 46 -5.02 14.57 -1.03
C GLY A 46 -4.76 13.09 -1.33
N PHE A 47 -4.98 12.71 -2.60
CA PHE A 47 -4.88 11.33 -3.05
C PHE A 47 -3.48 10.73 -2.87
N VAL A 48 -2.42 11.43 -3.29
CA VAL A 48 -1.05 10.90 -3.23
C VAL A 48 -0.63 10.61 -1.77
N PRO A 49 -0.79 11.53 -0.80
CA PRO A 49 -0.55 11.22 0.61
C PRO A 49 -1.38 10.05 1.14
N ALA A 50 -2.66 9.94 0.75
CA ALA A 50 -3.51 8.83 1.15
C ALA A 50 -3.03 7.48 0.61
N LEU A 51 -2.54 7.43 -0.64
CA LEU A 51 -1.98 6.24 -1.25
C LEU A 51 -0.70 5.77 -0.53
N VAL A 52 0.19 6.71 -0.21
CA VAL A 52 1.42 6.43 0.54
C VAL A 52 1.07 5.88 1.93
N LYS A 53 0.12 6.51 2.63
CA LYS A 53 -0.36 6.04 3.93
C LYS A 53 -0.90 4.61 3.85
N ALA A 54 -1.75 4.31 2.85
CA ALA A 54 -2.31 2.97 2.67
C ALA A 54 -1.21 1.91 2.43
N ALA A 55 -0.18 2.25 1.65
CA ALA A 55 0.97 1.37 1.43
C ALA A 55 1.76 1.10 2.72
N LEU A 56 2.02 2.15 3.51
CA LEU A 56 2.71 2.03 4.80
C LEU A 56 1.91 1.20 5.81
N GLU A 57 0.61 1.47 5.94
CA GLU A 57 -0.27 0.71 6.83
C GLU A 57 -0.34 -0.76 6.43
N ARG A 58 -0.37 -1.07 5.13
CA ARG A 58 -0.28 -2.46 4.64
C ARG A 58 1.03 -3.13 5.05
N GLY A 59 2.17 -2.43 4.91
CA GLY A 59 3.47 -2.93 5.35
C GLY A 59 3.50 -3.22 6.85
N LEU A 60 3.03 -2.27 7.67
CA LEU A 60 2.93 -2.40 9.13
C LEU A 60 2.03 -3.58 9.54
N GLN A 61 0.91 -3.81 8.84
CA GLN A 61 0.05 -4.97 9.12
C GLN A 61 0.76 -6.30 8.83
N ALA A 62 1.51 -6.37 7.73
CA ALA A 62 2.30 -7.55 7.38
C ALA A 62 3.42 -7.81 8.40
N GLU A 63 4.12 -6.77 8.84
CA GLU A 63 5.12 -6.86 9.91
C GLU A 63 4.51 -7.35 11.22
N LEU A 64 3.32 -6.85 11.59
CA LEU A 64 2.63 -7.28 12.81
C LEU A 64 2.19 -8.75 12.73
N THR A 65 1.72 -9.21 11.56
CA THR A 65 1.45 -10.63 11.32
C THR A 65 2.72 -11.46 11.52
N SER A 66 3.83 -11.05 10.90
CA SER A 66 5.12 -11.74 11.02
C SER A 66 5.59 -11.80 12.48
N HIS A 67 5.49 -10.69 13.22
CA HIS A 67 5.91 -10.60 14.62
C HIS A 67 5.06 -11.47 15.55
N LEU A 68 3.73 -11.49 15.37
CA LEU A 68 2.82 -12.24 16.23
C LEU A 68 2.71 -13.72 15.83
N GLY A 69 3.04 -14.06 14.58
CA GLY A 69 2.92 -15.40 14.03
C GLY A 69 1.49 -15.79 13.60
N TYR A 70 0.55 -14.85 13.57
CA TYR A 70 -0.82 -15.10 13.10
C TYR A 70 -1.47 -13.87 12.47
N GLU A 71 -2.41 -14.15 11.55
CA GLU A 71 -3.18 -13.12 10.84
C GLU A 71 -4.29 -12.51 11.70
N LYS A 72 -4.68 -11.27 11.38
CA LYS A 72 -5.82 -10.62 12.05
C LYS A 72 -7.09 -11.46 11.89
N GLY A 73 -7.73 -11.79 13.01
CA GLY A 73 -8.96 -12.60 13.04
C GLY A 73 -8.73 -14.10 12.93
N SER A 74 -7.48 -14.57 12.92
CA SER A 74 -7.17 -16.00 12.92
C SER A 74 -7.63 -16.69 14.20
N SER A 75 -8.21 -17.89 14.07
CA SER A 75 -8.53 -18.77 15.20
C SER A 75 -7.29 -19.24 15.97
N GLU A 76 -6.11 -19.18 15.33
CA GLU A 76 -4.83 -19.51 15.94
C GLU A 76 -4.42 -18.49 17.01
N ALA A 77 -5.01 -17.29 17.05
CA ALA A 77 -4.66 -16.25 18.00
C ALA A 77 -4.73 -16.72 19.47
N LEU A 78 -5.65 -17.64 19.80
CA LEU A 78 -5.80 -18.23 21.13
C LEU A 78 -4.58 -19.05 21.59
N LYS A 79 -3.72 -19.46 20.66
CA LYS A 79 -2.51 -20.26 20.92
C LYS A 79 -1.29 -19.39 21.19
N HIS A 80 -1.37 -18.07 21.01
CA HIS A 80 -0.28 -17.13 21.22
C HIS A 80 -0.48 -16.32 22.51
N ALA A 81 0.62 -16.01 23.20
CA ALA A 81 0.57 -15.20 24.43
C ALA A 81 0.17 -13.74 24.17
N ASN A 82 0.51 -13.20 23.00
CA ASN A 82 0.26 -11.80 22.63
C ASN A 82 -0.94 -11.67 21.69
N SER A 83 -1.85 -10.78 22.04
CA SER A 83 -3.04 -10.44 21.25
C SER A 83 -2.92 -9.07 20.58
N ARG A 84 -3.43 -8.94 19.35
CA ARG A 84 -3.60 -7.64 18.69
C ARG A 84 -4.54 -6.76 19.52
N ASN A 85 -4.15 -5.52 19.79
CA ASN A 85 -4.88 -4.60 20.68
C ASN A 85 -5.25 -3.27 20.00
N GLY A 86 -5.95 -3.34 18.87
CA GLY A 86 -6.44 -2.16 18.14
C GLY A 86 -5.36 -1.42 17.34
N THR A 87 -5.56 -0.12 17.14
CA THR A 87 -4.68 0.78 16.38
C THR A 87 -4.53 2.11 17.13
N THR A 88 -3.43 2.83 16.85
CA THR A 88 -3.20 4.19 17.36
C THR A 88 -2.87 5.12 16.19
N PRO A 89 -3.44 6.34 16.13
CA PRO A 89 -3.04 7.34 15.14
C PRO A 89 -1.57 7.75 15.30
N LYS A 90 -0.95 8.14 14.20
CA LYS A 90 0.37 8.80 14.16
C LYS A 90 0.31 9.94 13.15
N THR A 91 0.79 11.11 13.56
CA THR A 91 0.87 12.34 12.75
C THR A 91 2.33 12.68 12.50
#